data_AF-B2KU72-F1
#
_entry.id   AF-B2KU72-F1
#
_cell.length_a   1.000
_cell.length_b   1.000
_cell.length_c   1.000
_cell.angle_alpha   90.00
_cell.angle_beta   90.00
_cell.angle_gamma   90.00
#
_symmetry.space_group_name_H-M   'P 1'
#
loop_
_entity.id
_entity.type
_entity.pdbx_description
1 polymer ?
#
loop_
_entity_poly.entity_id
_entity_poly.type
_entity_poly.pdbx_seq_one_letter_code
_entity_poly.pdbx_strand_id
1 'polypeptide(L)'
;MMTKKWAKVFLIIGIFLVVSGGAWLWLNRGATPSTKRVAGTYQTPTVFVHGFGGGYGSEKDMINDLSKHPGFRQVLRYTVTNTGQLSVSGSWSPSIR
;
A
#
# COMPACT_ATOMS: atom_id res chain seq x y z
N MET A 1 -37.99 -48.30 5.22
CA MET A 1 -37.18 -48.84 4.10
C MET A 1 -37.06 -47.78 3.03
N MET A 2 -35.89 -47.17 2.88
CA MET A 2 -35.62 -46.22 1.79
C MET A 2 -35.53 -47.02 0.49
N THR A 3 -36.43 -46.80 -0.48
CA THR A 3 -36.34 -47.56 -1.73
C THR A 3 -35.11 -47.12 -2.52
N LYS A 4 -34.47 -48.05 -3.24
CA LYS A 4 -33.21 -47.82 -3.97
C LYS A 4 -33.26 -46.59 -4.91
N LYS A 5 -34.45 -46.16 -5.34
CA LYS A 5 -34.67 -44.94 -6.14
C LYS A 5 -34.41 -43.67 -5.33
N TRP A 6 -34.92 -43.58 -4.10
CA TRP A 6 -34.70 -42.44 -3.23
C TRP A 6 -33.24 -42.32 -2.78
N ALA A 7 -32.57 -43.45 -2.52
CA ALA A 7 -31.14 -43.45 -2.20
C ALA A 7 -30.28 -42.80 -3.31
N LYS A 8 -30.60 -43.04 -4.59
CA LYS A 8 -29.92 -42.38 -5.72
C LYS A 8 -30.20 -40.89 -5.80
N VAL A 9 -31.43 -40.47 -5.50
CA VAL A 9 -31.82 -39.04 -5.50
C VAL A 9 -31.05 -38.28 -4.43
N PHE A 10 -30.97 -38.81 -3.21
CA PHE A 10 -30.19 -38.17 -2.14
C PHE A 10 -28.69 -38.14 -2.45
N LEU A 11 -28.15 -39.14 -3.14
CA LEU A 11 -26.76 -39.15 -3.58
C LEU A 11 -26.47 -38.04 -4.61
N ILE A 12 -27.36 -37.83 -5.58
CA ILE A 12 -27.21 -36.76 -6.58
C ILE A 12 -27.30 -35.38 -5.93
N ILE A 13 -28.26 -35.18 -5.01
CA ILE A 13 -28.42 -33.92 -4.27
C ILE A 13 -27.17 -33.63 -3.42
N GLY A 14 -26.62 -34.65 -2.76
CA GLY A 14 -25.39 -34.52 -1.97
C GLY A 14 -24.20 -34.06 -2.81
N ILE A 15 -24.00 -34.66 -3.99
CA ILE A 15 -22.93 -34.26 -4.91
C ILE A 15 -23.13 -32.81 -5.38
N PHE A 16 -24.35 -32.44 -5.73
CA PHE A 16 -24.66 -31.08 -6.20
C PHE A 16 -24.39 -30.02 -5.12
N LEU A 17 -24.72 -30.32 -3.86
CA LEU A 17 -24.43 -29.45 -2.71
C LEU A 17 -22.93 -29.29 -2.45
N VAL A 18 -22.14 -30.36 -2.58
CA VAL A 18 -20.68 -30.30 -2.40
C VAL A 18 -20.02 -29.47 -3.50
N VAL A 19 -20.43 -29.65 -4.77
CA VAL A 19 -19.87 -28.92 -5.90
C VAL A 19 -20.23 -27.43 -5.85
N SER A 20 -21.51 -27.12 -5.58
CA SER A 20 -21.97 -25.73 -5.46
C SER A 20 -21.36 -25.01 -4.26
N GLY A 21 -21.29 -25.67 -3.10
CA GLY A 21 -20.64 -25.12 -1.90
C GLY A 21 -19.14 -24.90 -2.09
N GLY A 22 -18.45 -25.84 -2.75
CA GLY A 22 -17.03 -25.72 -3.09
C GLY A 22 -16.74 -24.57 -4.07
N ALA A 23 -17.57 -24.41 -5.10
CA ALA A 23 -17.45 -23.32 -6.06
C ALA A 23 -17.71 -21.96 -5.41
N TRP A 24 -18.74 -21.84 -4.57
CA TRP A 24 -19.03 -20.61 -3.83
C TRP A 24 -17.91 -20.24 -2.85
N LEU A 25 -17.37 -21.21 -2.11
CA LEU A 25 -16.23 -20.99 -1.23
C LEU A 25 -14.96 -20.61 -1.98
N TRP A 26 -14.77 -21.07 -3.22
CA TRP A 26 -13.60 -20.74 -4.03
C TRP A 26 -13.70 -19.33 -4.62
N LEU A 27 -14.88 -18.94 -5.11
CA LEU A 27 -15.15 -17.61 -5.66
C LEU A 27 -15.18 -16.53 -4.55
N ASN A 28 -15.64 -16.89 -3.35
CA ASN A 28 -15.70 -15.97 -2.22
C ASN A 28 -14.47 -16.04 -1.30
N ARG A 29 -13.36 -16.64 -1.76
CA ARG A 29 -12.06 -16.38 -1.14
C ARG A 29 -11.67 -14.95 -1.48
N GLY A 30 -12.22 -14.00 -0.72
CA GLY A 30 -11.74 -12.62 -0.72
C GLY A 30 -10.23 -12.67 -0.65
N ALA A 31 -9.57 -11.91 -1.53
CA ALA A 31 -8.13 -11.87 -1.60
C ALA A 31 -7.59 -11.69 -0.18
N THR A 32 -6.94 -12.71 0.37
CA THR A 32 -6.23 -12.58 1.63
C THR A 32 -5.30 -11.40 1.46
N PRO A 33 -5.45 -10.32 2.25
CA PRO A 33 -4.55 -9.19 2.16
C PRO A 33 -3.16 -9.74 2.32
N SER A 34 -2.31 -9.55 1.31
CA SER A 34 -0.95 -10.04 1.35
C SER A 34 -0.25 -9.39 2.54
N THR A 35 -0.14 -10.10 3.66
CA THR A 35 0.64 -9.69 4.83
C THR A 35 2.14 -9.85 4.60
N LYS A 36 2.57 -10.24 3.39
CA LYS A 36 3.93 -9.99 2.94
C LYS A 36 4.12 -8.48 2.98
N ARG A 37 4.73 -8.00 4.07
CA ARG A 37 5.61 -6.83 3.99
C ARG A 37 6.58 -7.17 2.88
N VAL A 38 6.29 -6.65 1.69
CA VAL A 38 7.30 -6.54 0.67
C VAL A 38 8.40 -5.77 1.37
N ALA A 39 9.52 -6.43 1.66
CA ALA A 39 10.74 -5.74 1.98
C ALA A 39 11.15 -5.02 0.69
N GLY A 40 10.39 -3.96 0.36
CA GLY A 40 10.83 -2.95 -0.56
C GLY A 40 12.12 -2.42 0.03
N THR A 41 13.05 -2.08 -0.83
CA THR A 41 14.30 -1.44 -0.46
C THR A 41 13.98 -0.03 0.06
N TYR A 42 13.29 0.07 1.20
CA TYR A 42 12.70 1.31 1.71
C TYR A 42 13.81 2.34 1.85
N GLN A 43 13.85 3.27 0.91
CA GLN A 43 14.71 4.44 1.04
C GLN A 43 14.18 5.23 2.23
N THR A 44 14.97 5.27 3.32
CA THR A 44 14.61 6.06 4.50
C THR A 44 14.59 7.53 4.09
N PRO A 45 13.43 8.22 4.13
CA PRO A 45 13.37 9.61 3.73
C PRO A 45 14.13 10.46 4.74
N THR A 46 14.92 11.41 4.25
CA THR A 46 15.52 12.46 5.08
C THR A 46 14.60 13.68 5.06
N VAL A 47 14.17 14.13 6.24
CA VAL A 47 13.33 15.31 6.39
C VAL A 47 14.17 16.46 6.94
N PHE A 48 14.14 17.59 6.24
CA PHE A 48 14.78 18.83 6.67
C PHE A 48 13.72 19.77 7.23
N VAL A 49 13.97 20.31 8.43
CA VAL A 49 13.07 21.22 9.13
C VAL A 49 13.89 22.35 9.77
N HIS A 50 13.57 23.59 9.43
CA HIS A 50 14.21 24.77 10.00
C HIS A 50 13.76 25.02 11.44
N GLY A 51 14.63 25.67 12.21
CA GLY A 51 14.32 26.15 13.56
C GLY A 51 13.40 27.38 13.58
N PHE A 52 13.18 27.88 14.80
CA PHE A 52 12.41 29.10 15.03
C PHE A 52 13.01 30.30 14.29
N GLY A 53 12.18 31.07 13.58
CA GLY A 53 12.61 32.21 12.76
C GLY A 53 13.37 31.84 11.49
N GLY A 54 13.61 30.56 11.23
CA GLY A 54 14.21 30.06 10.00
C GLY A 54 13.21 29.89 8.87
N GLY A 55 13.73 29.47 7.71
CA GLY A 55 12.94 29.13 6.53
C GLY A 55 13.79 28.30 5.57
N TYR A 56 13.34 28.12 4.32
CA TYR A 56 14.05 27.29 3.33
C TYR A 56 15.55 27.61 3.16
N GLY A 57 15.95 28.87 3.38
CA GLY A 57 17.36 29.27 3.34
C GLY A 57 18.22 28.56 4.38
N SER A 58 17.65 28.14 5.52
CA SER A 58 18.34 27.44 6.60
C SER A 58 18.73 26.01 6.23
N GLU A 59 17.97 25.34 5.35
CA GLU A 59 18.29 23.98 4.92
C GLU A 59 18.87 23.91 3.50
N LYS A 60 18.83 25.02 2.75
CA LYS A 60 19.22 25.09 1.33
C LYS A 60 20.62 24.54 1.07
N ASP A 61 21.60 24.92 1.87
CA ASP A 61 22.99 24.50 1.64
C ASP A 61 23.21 23.02 1.96
N MET A 62 22.54 22.50 2.99
CA MET A 62 22.57 21.06 3.32
C MET A 62 21.94 20.24 2.19
N ILE A 63 20.79 20.68 1.68
CA ILE A 63 20.10 20.03 0.56
C ILE A 63 20.96 20.11 -0.70
N ASN A 64 21.58 21.27 -0.98
CA ASN A 64 22.43 21.47 -2.13
C ASN A 64 23.69 20.59 -2.07
N ASP A 65 24.28 20.42 -0.89
CA ASP A 65 25.42 19.51 -0.73
C ASP A 65 25.01 18.06 -0.89
N LEU A 66 23.90 17.65 -0.26
CA LEU A 66 23.35 16.30 -0.39
C LEU A 66 22.98 15.98 -1.85
N SER A 67 22.56 16.99 -2.62
CA SER A 67 22.21 16.84 -4.04
C SER A 67 23.36 16.41 -4.95
N LYS A 68 24.60 16.59 -4.50
CA LYS A 68 25.80 16.17 -5.23
C LYS A 68 26.05 14.67 -5.09
N HIS A 69 25.43 13.99 -4.13
CA HIS A 69 25.65 12.57 -3.90
C HIS A 69 24.80 11.69 -4.84
N PRO A 70 25.38 10.62 -5.40
CA PRO A 70 24.64 9.70 -6.26
C PRO A 70 23.50 9.04 -5.48
N GLY A 71 22.29 9.08 -6.07
CA GLY A 71 21.09 8.54 -5.46
C GLY A 71 20.22 9.56 -4.72
N PHE A 72 20.70 10.80 -4.54
CA PHE A 72 19.84 11.87 -4.02
C PHE A 72 18.68 12.16 -4.97
N ARG A 73 17.49 12.29 -4.39
CA ARG A 73 16.28 12.73 -5.09
C ARG A 73 15.50 13.65 -4.16
N GLN A 74 15.37 14.92 -4.52
CA GLN A 74 14.42 15.80 -3.85
C GLN A 74 13.04 15.57 -4.46
N VAL A 75 12.10 15.21 -3.61
CA VAL A 75 10.80 14.70 -4.07
C VAL A 75 9.65 15.62 -3.67
N LEU A 76 9.74 16.20 -2.48
CA LEU A 76 8.68 17.02 -1.89
C LEU A 76 9.29 18.22 -1.18
N ARG A 77 8.60 19.35 -1.24
CA ARG A 77 8.84 20.53 -0.41
C ARG A 77 7.49 21.03 0.11
N TYR A 78 7.40 21.12 1.42
CA TYR A 78 6.24 21.60 2.14
C TYR A 78 6.53 23.01 2.68
N THR A 79 5.57 23.91 2.51
CA THR A 79 5.60 25.25 3.10
C THR A 79 4.29 25.43 3.85
N VAL A 80 4.39 25.60 5.17
CA VAL A 80 3.24 25.82 6.05
C VAL A 80 3.17 27.31 6.35
N THR A 81 2.05 27.95 6.02
CA THR A 81 1.83 29.37 6.35
C THR A 81 1.56 29.54 7.84
N ASN A 82 1.63 30.79 8.32
CA ASN A 82 1.25 31.15 9.69
C ASN A 82 -0.23 30.86 10.02
N THR A 83 -1.08 30.69 9.01
CA THR A 83 -2.49 30.29 9.15
C THR A 83 -2.70 28.77 9.10
N GLY A 84 -1.62 27.99 9.00
CA GLY A 84 -1.65 26.54 8.91
C GLY A 84 -1.99 26.00 7.52
N GLN A 85 -2.01 26.86 6.49
CA GLN A 85 -2.22 26.42 5.11
C GLN A 85 -0.96 25.76 4.57
N LEU A 86 -1.14 24.63 3.91
CA LEU A 86 -0.05 23.85 3.34
C LEU A 86 0.08 24.13 1.85
N SER A 87 1.26 24.58 1.42
CA SER A 87 1.68 24.58 0.03
C SER A 87 2.68 23.45 -0.19
N VAL A 88 2.43 22.61 -1.20
CA VAL A 88 3.28 21.46 -1.53
C VAL A 88 3.81 21.64 -2.95
N SER A 89 5.09 21.36 -3.13
CA SER A 89 5.73 21.32 -4.45
C SER A 89 6.58 20.06 -4.60
N GLY A 90 6.68 19.55 -5.82
CA GLY A 90 7.33 18.27 -6.13
C GLY A 90 6.33 17.11 -6.30
N SER A 91 6.84 15.91 -6.54
CA SER A 91 6.05 14.70 -6.78
C SER A 91 6.81 13.46 -6.32
N TRP A 92 6.15 12.56 -5.59
CA TRP A 92 6.72 11.26 -5.21
C TRP A 92 6.57 10.23 -6.31
N SER A 93 7.68 9.91 -6.97
CA SER A 93 7.69 8.86 -7.98
C SER A 93 7.39 7.50 -7.32
N PRO A 94 6.39 6.74 -7.79
CA PRO A 94 6.09 5.40 -7.27
C PRO A 94 7.24 4.39 -7.40
N SER A 95 8.23 4.71 -8.23
CA SER A 95 9.46 3.93 -8.39
C SER A 95 10.49 4.15 -7.27
N ILE A 96 10.33 5.18 -6.45
CA ILE A 96 11.08 5.37 -5.20
C ILE A 96 10.34 4.57 -4.12
N ARG A 97 10.77 3.32 -3.93
CA ARG A 97 10.23 2.36 -2.97
C ARG A 97 11.14 2.18 -1.78
#